data_AF-A0A0K8JEP5-F1
#
_entry.id   AF-A0A0K8JEP5-F1
#
_cell.length_a   1.000
_cell.length_b   1.000
_cell.length_c   1.000
_cell.angle_alpha   90.00
_cell.angle_beta   90.00
_cell.angle_gamma   90.00
#
_symmetry.space_group_name_H-M   'P 1'
#
loop_
_entity.id
_entity.type
_entity.pdbx_description
1 polymer ?
#
loop_
_entity_poly.entity_id
_entity_poly.type
_entity_poly.pdbx_seq_one_letter_code
_entity_poly.pdbx_strand_id
1 'polypeptide(L)'
;MSKELGARIRAARERLHMSQAALAEAIGAGNQSTVAGWERGRTEPDGETLARLAVILKVSTDHLLGIDDGVLSLPADVADLAKDIAGLPPSERAVIEKIVAALKAEDKAKVVPR
;
A
#
# COMPACT_ATOMS: atom_id res chain seq x y z
N MET A 1 -14.10 -0.76 -0.32
CA MET A 1 -12.86 -0.03 0.01
C MET A 1 -13.14 1.29 0.72
N SER A 2 -14.02 2.16 0.20
CA SER A 2 -14.40 3.46 0.79
C SER A 2 -14.63 3.50 2.30
N LYS A 3 -15.45 2.59 2.83
CA LYS A 3 -15.81 2.55 4.26
C LYS A 3 -14.61 2.22 5.18
N GLU A 4 -13.71 1.36 4.70
CA GLU A 4 -12.51 0.97 5.43
C GLU A 4 -11.43 2.07 5.39
N LEU A 5 -11.25 2.73 4.25
CA LEU A 5 -10.39 3.92 4.12
C LEU A 5 -10.86 5.03 5.08
N GLY A 6 -12.16 5.32 5.08
CA GLY A 6 -12.74 6.33 5.97
C GLY A 6 -12.52 6.04 7.46
N ALA A 7 -12.64 4.78 7.87
CA ALA A 7 -12.37 4.36 9.24
C ALA A 7 -10.89 4.56 9.63
N ARG A 8 -9.94 4.25 8.72
CA ARG A 8 -8.51 4.45 8.98
C ARG A 8 -8.12 5.93 9.02
N ILE A 9 -8.68 6.77 8.14
CA ILE A 9 -8.53 8.23 8.20
C ILE A 9 -9.00 8.75 9.56
N ARG A 10 -10.20 8.33 10.00
CA ARG A 10 -10.76 8.73 11.29
C ARG A 10 -9.86 8.31 12.45
N ALA A 11 -9.44 7.05 12.49
CA ALA A 11 -8.58 6.52 13.55
C ALA A 11 -7.25 7.27 13.62
N ALA A 12 -6.61 7.53 12.47
CA ALA A 12 -5.36 8.29 12.42
C ALA A 12 -5.54 9.76 12.86
N ARG A 13 -6.66 10.39 12.50
CA ARG A 13 -7.03 11.74 12.96
C ARG A 13 -7.23 11.79 14.48
N GLU A 14 -8.00 10.85 15.02
CA GLU A 14 -8.31 10.77 16.45
C GLU A 14 -7.07 10.46 17.29
N ARG A 15 -6.14 9.65 16.78
CA ARG A 15 -4.82 9.41 17.40
C ARG A 15 -4.00 10.70 17.57
N LEU A 16 -4.18 11.68 16.68
CA LEU A 16 -3.54 12.99 16.76
C LEU A 16 -4.39 14.03 17.50
N HIS A 17 -5.52 13.63 18.10
CA HIS A 17 -6.47 14.52 18.78
C HIS A 17 -6.99 15.67 17.90
N MET A 18 -7.03 15.49 16.58
CA MET A 18 -7.50 16.50 15.64
C MET A 18 -9.02 16.42 15.48
N SER A 19 -9.69 17.57 15.40
CA SER A 19 -11.10 17.63 14.97
C SER A 19 -11.20 17.48 13.44
N GLN A 20 -12.39 17.16 12.91
CA GLN A 20 -12.60 17.11 11.46
C GLN A 20 -12.34 18.47 10.80
N ALA A 21 -12.68 19.58 11.46
CA ALA A 21 -12.36 20.93 11.02
C ALA A 21 -10.86 21.18 11.00
N ALA A 22 -10.14 20.81 12.06
CA ALA A 22 -8.68 20.97 12.11
C ALA A 22 -7.97 20.18 11.01
N LEU A 23 -8.44 18.96 10.71
CA LEU A 23 -7.91 18.19 9.59
C LEU A 23 -8.22 18.85 8.25
N ALA A 24 -9.45 19.34 8.05
CA ALA A 24 -9.85 20.00 6.82
C ALA A 24 -9.01 21.25 6.51
N GLU A 25 -8.75 22.07 7.53
CA GLU A 25 -7.86 23.23 7.44
C GLU A 25 -6.43 22.81 7.10
N ALA A 26 -5.90 21.82 7.83
CA ALA A 26 -4.53 21.36 7.63
C ALA A 26 -4.27 20.83 6.20
N ILE A 27 -5.26 20.19 5.59
CA ILE A 27 -5.10 19.54 4.27
C ILE A 27 -5.61 20.41 3.10
N GLY A 28 -6.22 21.56 3.40
CA GLY A 28 -6.84 22.43 2.40
C GLY A 28 -8.14 21.89 1.77
N ALA A 29 -8.92 21.08 2.48
CA ALA A 29 -10.14 20.43 1.94
C ALA A 29 -11.41 21.30 1.97
N GLY A 30 -11.25 22.59 2.20
CA GLY A 30 -12.32 23.60 2.23
C GLY A 30 -13.16 23.59 3.50
N ASN A 31 -13.69 22.44 3.95
CA ASN A 31 -14.49 22.36 5.17
C ASN A 31 -14.52 20.98 5.84
N GLN A 32 -14.99 20.93 7.09
CA GLN A 32 -15.11 19.69 7.87
C GLN A 32 -16.07 18.66 7.28
N SER A 33 -17.08 19.07 6.50
CA SER A 33 -18.05 18.16 5.89
C SER A 33 -17.40 17.28 4.83
N THR A 34 -16.37 17.76 4.14
CA THR A 34 -15.55 16.98 3.22
C THR A 34 -14.87 15.82 3.96
N VAL A 35 -14.17 16.11 5.06
CA VAL A 35 -13.53 15.10 5.91
C VAL A 35 -14.56 14.12 6.46
N ALA A 36 -15.69 14.63 6.95
CA ALA A 36 -16.77 13.81 7.46
C ALA A 36 -17.44 12.94 6.37
N GLY A 37 -17.37 13.34 5.10
CA GLY A 37 -17.76 12.56 3.93
C GLY A 37 -16.85 11.36 3.73
N TRP A 38 -15.53 11.59 3.77
CA TRP A 38 -14.52 10.53 3.67
C TRP A 38 -14.61 9.54 4.84
N GLU A 39 -14.69 10.02 6.07
CA GLU A 39 -14.74 9.14 7.26
C GLU A 39 -15.99 8.26 7.33
N ARG A 40 -17.07 8.66 6.64
CA ARG A 40 -18.30 7.87 6.51
C ARG A 40 -18.34 7.05 5.21
N GLY A 41 -17.34 7.16 4.35
CA GLY A 41 -17.27 6.49 3.06
C GLY A 41 -18.30 7.00 2.04
N ARG A 42 -18.80 8.23 2.20
CA ARG A 42 -19.75 8.85 1.25
C ARG A 42 -19.05 9.42 0.02
N THR A 43 -17.83 9.91 0.22
CA THR A 43 -16.92 10.41 -0.81
C THR A 43 -15.54 9.84 -0.52
N GLU A 44 -14.62 9.94 -1.48
CA GLU A 44 -13.23 9.53 -1.30
C GLU A 44 -12.29 10.70 -1.60
N PRO A 45 -11.14 10.80 -0.92
CA PRO A 45 -10.08 11.72 -1.32
C PRO A 45 -9.47 11.25 -2.65
N ASP A 46 -9.09 12.19 -3.51
CA ASP A 46 -8.28 11.86 -4.68
C ASP A 46 -6.84 11.47 -4.27
N GLY A 47 -6.04 11.02 -5.24
CA GLY A 47 -4.67 10.55 -4.96
C GLY A 47 -3.76 11.62 -4.34
N GLU A 48 -3.91 12.88 -4.76
CA GLU A 48 -3.12 13.99 -4.22
C GLU A 48 -3.51 14.30 -2.76
N THR A 49 -4.82 14.32 -2.48
CA THR A 49 -5.35 14.50 -1.14
C THR A 49 -5.00 13.33 -0.23
N LEU A 50 -5.02 12.10 -0.74
CA LEU A 50 -4.59 10.91 -0.01
C LEU A 50 -3.10 11.01 0.41
N ALA A 51 -2.23 11.48 -0.48
CA ALA A 51 -0.83 11.70 -0.16
C ALA A 51 -0.66 12.78 0.92
N ARG A 52 -1.40 13.89 0.83
CA ARG A 52 -1.41 14.93 1.89
C ARG A 52 -1.90 14.39 3.23
N LEU A 53 -2.98 13.59 3.20
CA LEU A 53 -3.52 12.94 4.40
C LEU A 53 -2.47 12.06 5.07
N ALA A 54 -1.73 11.25 4.30
CA ALA A 54 -0.65 10.42 4.83
C ALA A 54 0.41 11.24 5.59
N VAL A 55 0.86 12.35 4.99
CA VAL A 55 1.84 13.26 5.61
C VAL A 55 1.30 13.89 6.90
N ILE A 56 0.09 14.47 6.84
CA ILE A 56 -0.49 15.22 7.98
C ILE A 56 -0.88 14.28 9.13
N LEU A 57 -1.41 13.10 8.80
CA LEU A 57 -1.80 12.09 9.78
C LEU A 57 -0.62 11.23 10.26
N LYS A 58 0.58 11.45 9.72
CA LYS A 58 1.81 10.72 10.08
C LYS A 58 1.64 9.20 9.94
N VAL A 59 1.13 8.77 8.79
CA VAL A 59 0.94 7.35 8.40
C VAL A 59 1.36 7.15 6.94
N SER A 60 1.51 5.92 6.48
CA SER A 60 1.70 5.62 5.06
C SER A 60 0.37 5.67 4.30
N THR A 61 0.43 5.89 2.99
CA THR A 61 -0.70 5.68 2.09
C THR A 61 -1.17 4.24 2.12
N ASP A 62 -0.24 3.29 2.23
CA ASP A 62 -0.49 1.86 2.35
C ASP A 62 -1.39 1.58 3.56
N HIS A 63 -1.07 2.15 4.71
CA HIS A 63 -1.91 2.04 5.89
C HIS A 63 -3.32 2.57 5.64
N LEU A 64 -3.45 3.78 5.09
CA LEU A 64 -4.77 4.36 4.80
C LEU A 64 -5.59 3.47 3.84
N LEU A 65 -4.92 2.91 2.83
CA LEU A 65 -5.53 2.01 1.85
C LEU A 65 -5.77 0.59 2.38
N GLY A 66 -5.25 0.24 3.56
CA GLY A 66 -5.32 -1.10 4.11
C GLY A 66 -4.39 -2.10 3.43
N ILE A 67 -3.30 -1.60 2.86
CA ILE A 67 -2.15 -2.35 2.33
C ILE A 67 -1.18 -2.60 3.50
N ASP A 68 -1.70 -3.17 4.58
CA ASP A 68 -0.87 -3.59 5.72
C ASP A 68 -0.59 -5.09 5.51
N ASP A 69 0.61 -5.40 5.01
CA ASP A 69 1.21 -6.72 4.85
C ASP A 69 0.38 -7.79 4.11
N GLY A 70 0.47 -7.83 2.78
CA GLY A 70 -0.04 -8.97 2.01
C GLY A 70 -0.31 -8.79 0.51
N VAL A 71 0.04 -7.66 -0.10
CA VAL A 71 -0.27 -7.40 -1.53
C VAL A 71 0.37 -8.44 -2.45
N LEU A 72 1.50 -9.00 -2.04
CA LEU A 72 2.03 -10.21 -2.64
C LEU A 72 1.39 -11.41 -1.94
N SER A 73 0.16 -11.76 -2.32
CA SER A 73 -0.39 -13.09 -2.06
C SER A 73 0.38 -14.09 -2.91
N LEU A 74 1.60 -14.40 -2.49
CA LEU A 74 2.38 -15.47 -3.06
C LEU A 74 1.72 -16.80 -2.65
N PRO A 75 1.71 -17.81 -3.53
CA PRO A 75 1.47 -19.18 -3.12
C PRO A 75 2.31 -19.52 -1.88
N ALA A 76 1.79 -20.35 -0.97
CA ALA A 76 2.43 -20.58 0.34
C ALA A 76 3.90 -21.02 0.20
N ASP A 77 4.17 -21.90 -0.77
CA ASP A 77 5.51 -22.37 -1.14
C ASP A 77 6.43 -21.23 -1.61
N VAL A 78 5.90 -20.27 -2.38
CA VAL A 78 6.66 -19.12 -2.87
C VAL A 78 6.89 -18.09 -1.76
N ALA A 79 5.92 -17.91 -0.85
CA ALA A 79 6.05 -17.01 0.29
C ALA A 79 7.15 -17.48 1.26
N ASP A 80 7.20 -18.78 1.53
CA ASP A 80 8.22 -19.37 2.40
C ASP A 80 9.61 -19.30 1.76
N LEU A 81 9.72 -19.61 0.47
CA LEU A 81 10.97 -19.41 -0.28
C LEU A 81 11.42 -17.95 -0.24
N ALA A 82 10.52 -16.98 -0.41
CA ALA A 82 10.86 -15.56 -0.37
C ALA A 82 11.42 -15.12 0.99
N LYS A 83 10.91 -15.67 2.11
CA LYS A 83 11.44 -15.42 3.46
C LYS A 83 12.86 -15.95 3.61
N ASP A 84 13.11 -17.18 3.14
CA ASP A 84 14.43 -17.79 3.19
C ASP A 84 15.45 -16.99 2.37
N ILE A 85 15.07 -16.59 1.14
CA ILE A 85 15.91 -15.76 0.26
C ILE A 85 16.21 -14.40 0.91
N ALA A 86 15.25 -13.79 1.61
CA ALA A 86 15.44 -12.50 2.27
C ALA A 86 16.53 -12.54 3.37
N GLY A 87 16.73 -13.71 4.00
CA GLY A 87 17.77 -13.92 5.00
C GLY A 87 19.19 -14.12 4.43
N LEU A 88 19.34 -14.29 3.12
CA LEU A 88 20.63 -14.58 2.50
C LEU A 88 21.49 -13.33 2.23
N PRO A 89 22.84 -13.47 2.26
CA PRO A 89 23.74 -12.42 1.81
C PRO A 89 23.45 -11.94 0.39
N PRO A 90 23.75 -10.67 0.05
CA PRO A 90 23.54 -10.13 -1.30
C PRO A 90 24.17 -10.97 -2.42
N SER A 91 25.34 -11.55 -2.18
CA SER A 91 26.05 -12.40 -3.15
C SER A 91 25.29 -13.69 -3.49
N GLU A 92 24.62 -14.29 -2.51
CA GLU A 92 23.83 -15.52 -2.69
C GLU A 92 22.49 -15.24 -3.36
N ARG A 93 21.85 -14.11 -3.00
CA ARG A 93 20.65 -13.63 -3.70
C ARG A 93 20.91 -13.39 -5.19
N ALA A 94 22.06 -12.83 -5.55
CA ALA A 94 22.45 -12.61 -6.95
C ALA A 94 22.59 -13.92 -7.76
N VAL A 95 22.91 -15.05 -7.12
CA VAL A 95 22.93 -16.36 -7.80
C VAL A 95 21.50 -16.81 -8.12
N ILE A 96 20.59 -16.66 -7.15
CA ILE A 96 19.19 -17.01 -7.32
C ILE A 96 18.54 -16.16 -8.42
N GLU A 97 18.84 -14.86 -8.47
CA GLU A 97 18.40 -13.98 -9.56
C GLU A 97 18.82 -14.48 -10.94
N LYS A 98 20.07 -14.95 -11.09
CA LYS A 98 20.57 -15.52 -12.34
C LYS A 98 19.83 -16.80 -12.73
N ILE A 99 19.54 -17.67 -11.76
CA ILE A 99 18.78 -18.90 -12.00
C ILE A 99 17.36 -18.57 -12.49
N VAL A 100 16.67 -17.65 -11.81
CA VAL A 100 15.32 -17.22 -12.21
C VAL A 100 15.34 -16.58 -13.60
N ALA A 101 16.37 -15.77 -13.92
CA ALA A 101 16.53 -15.18 -15.24
C ALA A 101 16.74 -16.25 -16.33
N ALA A 102 17.55 -17.28 -16.05
CA ALA A 102 17.77 -18.40 -16.97
C ALA A 102 16.48 -19.18 -17.24
N LEU A 103 15.71 -19.52 -16.19
CA LEU A 103 14.44 -20.24 -16.32
C LEU A 103 13.41 -19.45 -17.16
N LYS A 104 13.32 -18.13 -16.98
CA LYS A 104 12.45 -17.25 -17.78
C LYS A 104 12.89 -17.16 -19.25
N ALA A 105 14.18 -17.28 -19.52
CA ALA A 105 14.71 -17.25 -20.89
C ALA A 105 14.43 -18.56 -21.63
N GLU A 106 14.52 -19.71 -20.93
CA GLU A 106 14.19 -21.03 -21.51
C GLU A 106 12.71 -21.18 -21.86
N ASP A 107 11.82 -20.59 -21.07
CA ASP A 107 10.37 -20.64 -21.31
C ASP A 107 9.96 -19.84 -22.57
N LYS A 108 10.64 -18.72 -22.85
CA LYS A 108 10.48 -17.96 -24.10
C LYS A 108 10.99 -18.70 -25.34
N ALA A 109 11.98 -19.58 -25.19
CA ALA A 109 12.56 -20.34 -26.29
C ALA A 109 11.69 -21.52 -26.75
N LYS A 110 10.75 -21.99 -25.92
CA LYS A 110 9.80 -23.07 -26.27
C LYS A 110 8.55 -22.60 -27.01
N VAL A 111 8.30 -21.29 -27.08
CA VAL A 111 7.18 -20.69 -27.83
C VAL A 111 7.69 -20.26 -29.22
N VAL A 112 7.97 -21.22 -30.10
CA VAL A 112 8.16 -20.94 -31.53
C VAL A 112 6.90 -21.41 -32.27
N PRO A 113 6.15 -20.52 -32.94
CA PRO A 113 4.93 -20.88 -33.64
C PRO A 113 5.25 -21.70 -34.91
N ARG A 114 4.38 -22.66 -35.21
CA ARG A 114 4.29 -23.30 -36.54
C ARG A 114 3.77 -22.32 -37.58
#